data_AF-A0A822HNC0-F1
#
_entry.id   AF-A0A822HNC0-F1
#
_cell.length_a   1.000
_cell.length_b   1.000
_cell.length_c   1.000
_cell.angle_alpha   90.00
_cell.angle_beta   90.00
_cell.angle_gamma   90.00
#
_symmetry.space_group_name_H-M   'P 1'
#
loop_
_entity.id
_entity.type
_entity.pdbx_description
1 polymer ?
#
loop_
_entity_poly.entity_id
_entity_poly.type
_entity_poly.pdbx_seq_one_letter_code
_entity_poly.pdbx_strand_id
1 'polypeptide(L)'
;NTTILFLSNRASSDLTQIFQLTLPIDLLEETTSFLEPIQITNYSLNIDNLLVNRQASRLAFSCQVYPNLTIQETFAQQTTKKKSGRSVYQFDKLFIRHWDEYMTGPRHHPFLVLIERQSNGIFRFSSEPI
;
A
#
# COMPACT_ATOMS: atom_id res chain seq x y z
N ASN A 1 -4.56 -10.07 -22.57
CA ASN A 1 -5.23 -9.41 -21.43
C ASN A 1 -4.26 -8.44 -20.84
N THR A 2 -4.67 -7.17 -20.74
CA THR A 2 -3.88 -6.11 -20.13
C THR A 2 -4.20 -6.07 -18.63
N THR A 3 -3.18 -5.99 -17.78
CA THR A 3 -3.37 -5.94 -16.33
C THR A 3 -3.02 -4.56 -15.83
N ILE A 4 -3.93 -3.99 -15.02
CA ILE A 4 -3.74 -2.70 -14.35
C ILE A 4 -3.61 -2.97 -12.86
N LEU A 5 -2.54 -2.44 -12.26
CA LEU A 5 -2.40 -2.37 -10.82
C LEU A 5 -2.72 -0.95 -10.35
N PHE A 6 -3.48 -0.82 -9.28
CA PHE A 6 -3.92 0.48 -8.77
C PHE A 6 -4.12 0.45 -7.26
N LEU A 7 -4.17 1.63 -6.64
CA LEU A 7 -4.42 1.79 -5.21
C LEU A 7 -5.91 1.97 -4.96
N SER A 8 -6.45 1.31 -3.94
CA SER A 8 -7.84 1.47 -3.51
C SER A 8 -8.00 1.12 -2.03
N ASN A 9 -9.00 1.72 -1.38
CA ASN A 9 -9.42 1.42 -0.01
C ASN A 9 -10.79 0.72 0.04
N ARG A 10 -11.23 0.12 -1.08
CA ARG A 10 -12.57 -0.49 -1.22
C ARG A 10 -12.82 -1.73 -0.37
N ALA A 11 -11.78 -2.28 0.27
CA ALA A 11 -11.90 -3.42 1.15
C ALA A 11 -12.40 -2.99 2.55
N SER A 12 -12.91 -3.92 3.32
CA SER A 12 -13.49 -3.67 4.66
C SER A 12 -12.52 -3.12 5.71
N SER A 13 -11.22 -3.04 5.40
CA SER A 13 -10.19 -2.55 6.32
C SER A 13 -10.00 -1.03 6.30
N ASP A 14 -10.65 -0.30 5.38
CA ASP A 14 -10.43 1.13 5.09
C ASP A 14 -8.96 1.50 4.76
N LEU A 15 -8.07 0.52 4.66
CA LEU A 15 -6.68 0.71 4.32
C LEU A 15 -6.53 0.72 2.80
N THR A 16 -5.76 1.69 2.29
CA THR A 16 -5.34 1.71 0.89
C THR A 16 -4.38 0.56 0.64
N GLN A 17 -4.77 -0.34 -0.26
CA GLN A 17 -4.02 -1.52 -0.68
C GLN A 17 -3.86 -1.53 -2.21
N ILE A 18 -3.01 -2.43 -2.73
CA ILE A 18 -2.86 -2.63 -4.16
C ILE A 18 -3.90 -3.64 -4.64
N PHE A 19 -4.60 -3.25 -5.71
CA PHE A 19 -5.58 -4.05 -6.42
C PHE A 19 -5.13 -4.30 -7.85
N GLN A 20 -5.63 -5.39 -8.40
CA GLN A 20 -5.46 -5.79 -9.77
C GLN A 20 -6.79 -5.76 -10.50
N LEU A 21 -6.79 -5.20 -11.71
CA LEU A 21 -7.86 -5.35 -12.69
C LEU A 21 -7.30 -5.98 -13.96
N THR A 22 -7.93 -7.06 -14.44
CA THR A 22 -7.54 -7.72 -15.69
C THR A 22 -8.55 -7.33 -16.77
N LEU A 23 -8.08 -6.61 -17.78
CA LEU A 23 -8.89 -6.21 -18.92
C LEU A 23 -8.88 -7.30 -20.01
N PRO A 24 -10.05 -7.68 -20.55
CA PRO A 24 -10.12 -8.49 -21.76
C PRO A 24 -9.46 -7.74 -22.93
N ILE A 25 -8.93 -8.49 -23.91
CA ILE A 25 -8.24 -7.92 -25.09
C ILE A 25 -9.22 -7.13 -25.96
N ASP A 26 -10.46 -7.60 -26.05
CA ASP A 26 -11.50 -6.99 -26.86
C ASP A 26 -12.27 -5.96 -26.01
N LEU A 27 -11.70 -4.76 -25.89
CA LEU A 27 -12.37 -3.60 -25.27
C LEU A 27 -13.56 -3.08 -26.12
N LEU A 28 -13.93 -3.80 -27.19
CA LEU A 28 -14.94 -3.43 -28.19
C LEU A 28 -16.30 -4.06 -27.93
N GLU A 29 -16.39 -5.08 -27.07
CA GLU A 29 -17.68 -5.57 -26.62
C GLU A 29 -18.13 -4.69 -25.44
N GLU A 30 -19.32 -4.10 -25.55
CA GLU A 30 -20.01 -3.44 -24.45
C GLU A 30 -20.10 -4.40 -23.26
N THR A 31 -19.09 -4.38 -22.39
CA THR A 31 -19.09 -5.16 -21.16
C THR A 31 -20.19 -4.59 -20.28
N THR A 32 -21.36 -5.21 -20.37
CA THR A 32 -22.54 -4.94 -19.52
C THR A 32 -22.30 -5.35 -18.06
N SER A 33 -21.18 -6.02 -17.77
CA SER A 33 -20.73 -6.39 -16.43
C SER A 33 -19.48 -5.61 -16.01
N PHE A 34 -19.51 -5.10 -14.77
CA PHE A 34 -18.32 -4.53 -14.14
C PHE A 34 -17.28 -5.63 -13.89
N LEU A 35 -16.04 -5.38 -14.29
CA LEU A 35 -14.91 -6.24 -13.93
C LEU A 35 -14.64 -6.09 -12.44
N GLU A 36 -14.46 -7.21 -11.72
CA GLU A 36 -14.20 -7.19 -10.29
C GLU A 36 -12.70 -7.03 -9.98
N PRO A 37 -12.28 -5.96 -9.29
CA PRO A 37 -10.91 -5.81 -8.80
C PRO A 37 -10.53 -6.84 -7.75
N ILE A 38 -9.31 -7.36 -7.85
CA ILE A 38 -8.76 -8.34 -6.93
C ILE A 38 -7.70 -7.66 -6.06
N GLN A 39 -7.89 -7.68 -4.74
CA GLN A 39 -6.87 -7.20 -3.80
C GLN A 39 -5.66 -8.14 -3.81
N ILE A 40 -4.46 -7.61 -4.03
CA ILE A 40 -3.22 -8.41 -4.08
C ILE A 40 -2.29 -8.18 -2.89
N THR A 41 -2.56 -7.17 -2.04
CA THR A 41 -1.83 -6.92 -0.79
C THR A 41 -2.75 -6.85 0.42
N ASN A 42 -2.23 -7.15 1.60
CA ASN A 42 -2.97 -7.04 2.86
C ASN A 42 -2.03 -6.55 3.99
N TYR A 43 -1.44 -5.38 3.82
CA TYR A 43 -0.56 -4.80 4.82
C TYR A 43 -1.34 -4.11 5.95
N SER A 44 -0.74 -4.02 7.13
CA SER A 44 -1.34 -3.37 8.30
C SER A 44 -1.31 -1.84 8.25
N LEU A 45 -0.71 -1.25 7.21
CA LEU A 45 -0.61 0.19 6.97
C LEU A 45 -1.09 0.54 5.56
N ASN A 46 -1.41 1.82 5.34
CA ASN A 46 -1.76 2.36 4.03
C ASN A 46 -0.56 2.33 3.07
N ILE A 47 -0.83 1.95 1.82
CA ILE A 47 0.07 2.16 0.70
C ILE A 47 -0.23 3.52 0.07
N ASP A 48 0.79 4.36 -0.06
CA ASP A 48 0.64 5.74 -0.56
C ASP A 48 0.96 5.85 -2.05
N ASN A 49 1.89 5.04 -2.56
CA ASN A 49 2.38 5.09 -3.94
C ASN A 49 2.59 3.68 -4.49
N LEU A 50 2.58 3.56 -5.81
CA LEU A 50 2.80 2.31 -6.54
C LEU A 50 3.57 2.58 -7.83
N LEU A 51 4.61 1.77 -8.08
CA LEU A 51 5.36 1.74 -9.33
C LEU A 51 5.69 0.29 -9.69
N VAL A 52 5.52 -0.06 -10.97
CA VAL A 52 5.84 -1.40 -11.49
C VAL A 52 6.94 -1.25 -12.53
N ASN A 53 7.95 -2.12 -12.50
CA ASN A 53 8.99 -2.08 -13.52
C ASN A 53 8.43 -2.56 -14.89
N ARG A 54 9.11 -2.18 -15.97
CA ARG A 54 8.70 -2.52 -17.34
C ARG A 54 8.51 -4.01 -17.59
N GLN A 55 9.30 -4.86 -16.92
CA GLN A 55 9.24 -6.32 -17.06
C GLN A 55 8.17 -6.96 -16.14
N ALA A 56 7.46 -6.19 -15.33
CA ALA A 56 6.47 -6.68 -14.37
C ALA A 56 6.99 -7.79 -13.44
N SER A 57 8.26 -7.68 -13.03
CA SER A 57 8.96 -8.60 -12.13
C SER A 57 9.31 -7.95 -10.78
N ARG A 58 9.18 -6.63 -10.68
CA ARG A 58 9.46 -5.83 -9.48
C ARG A 58 8.39 -4.77 -9.32
N LEU A 59 7.98 -4.58 -8.07
CA LEU A 59 7.02 -3.55 -7.68
C LEU A 59 7.62 -2.75 -6.53
N ALA A 60 7.57 -1.44 -6.65
CA ALA A 60 7.89 -0.52 -5.57
C ALA A 60 6.61 0.13 -5.06
N PHE A 61 6.49 0.27 -3.76
CA PHE A 61 5.38 0.98 -3.13
C PHE A 61 5.92 1.76 -1.93
N SER A 62 5.13 2.65 -1.34
CA SER A 62 5.56 3.34 -0.12
C SER A 62 4.50 3.27 0.97
N CYS A 63 4.96 3.23 2.21
CA CYS A 63 4.12 3.38 3.41
C CYS A 63 4.78 4.38 4.36
N GLN A 64 4.00 4.97 5.25
CA GLN A 64 4.52 5.73 6.38
C GLN A 64 5.00 4.79 7.49
N VAL A 65 6.32 4.67 7.68
CA VAL A 65 6.94 3.85 8.74
C VAL A 65 7.86 4.66 9.63
N TYR A 66 8.05 4.21 10.88
CA TYR A 66 9.10 4.81 11.71
C TYR A 66 10.48 4.41 11.19
N PRO A 67 11.50 5.29 11.34
CA PRO A 67 12.87 4.95 10.95
C PRO A 67 13.32 3.64 11.58
N ASN A 68 13.94 2.77 10.77
CA ASN A 68 14.45 1.44 11.15
C ASN A 68 13.39 0.43 11.63
N LEU A 69 12.09 0.69 11.39
CA LEU A 69 11.03 -0.27 11.68
C LEU A 69 10.39 -0.79 10.40
N THR A 70 9.98 -2.05 10.44
CA THR A 70 9.12 -2.67 9.42
C THR A 70 7.69 -2.09 9.47
N ILE A 71 6.89 -2.45 8.46
CA ILE A 71 5.45 -2.12 8.40
C ILE A 71 4.72 -2.65 9.64
N GLN A 72 4.98 -3.90 10.02
CA GLN A 72 4.34 -4.60 11.14
C GLN A 72 4.78 -4.00 12.48
N GLU A 73 6.07 -3.73 12.67
CA GLU A 73 6.57 -3.09 13.89
C GLU A 73 6.03 -1.67 14.06
N THR A 74 5.96 -0.91 12.97
CA THR A 74 5.32 0.41 12.95
C THR A 74 3.86 0.31 13.38
N PHE A 75 3.10 -0.63 12.83
CA PHE A 75 1.70 -0.85 13.21
C PHE A 75 1.55 -1.22 14.69
N ALA A 76 2.40 -2.10 15.21
CA ALA A 76 2.41 -2.48 16.61
C ALA A 76 2.71 -1.29 17.54
N GLN A 77 3.66 -0.44 17.16
CA GLN A 77 3.99 0.77 17.90
C GLN A 77 2.84 1.79 17.85
N GLN A 78 2.23 2.02 16.69
CA GLN A 78 1.06 2.90 16.55
C GLN A 78 -0.11 2.40 17.40
N THR A 79 -0.36 1.09 17.40
CA THR A 79 -1.42 0.47 18.22
C THR A 79 -1.15 0.64 19.72
N THR A 80 0.10 0.45 20.16
CA THR A 80 0.50 0.67 21.55
C THR A 80 0.34 2.13 21.96
N LYS A 81 0.76 3.07 21.10
CA LYS A 81 0.57 4.52 21.34
C LYS A 81 -0.91 4.88 21.44
N LYS A 82 -1.77 4.39 20.53
CA LYS A 82 -3.22 4.60 20.58
C LYS A 82 -3.85 4.06 21.86
N LYS A 83 -3.45 2.87 22.31
CA LYS A 83 -3.96 2.25 23.55
C LYS A 83 -3.53 2.97 24.83
N SER A 84 -2.39 3.67 24.81
CA SER A 84 -1.87 4.35 26.00
C SER A 84 -2.75 5.51 26.50
N GLY A 85 -3.72 5.98 25.70
CA GLY A 85 -4.67 7.03 26.09
C GLY A 85 -4.06 8.41 26.34
N ARG A 86 -2.75 8.58 26.11
CA ARG A 86 -2.07 9.87 26.26
C ARG A 86 -2.33 10.71 25.02
N SER A 87 -3.27 11.64 25.11
CA SER A 87 -3.47 12.73 24.14
C SER A 87 -2.40 13.83 24.24
N VAL A 88 -1.31 13.57 24.95
CA VAL A 88 -0.22 14.52 25.17
C VAL A 88 0.92 14.11 24.27
N TYR A 89 1.22 14.97 23.30
CA TYR A 89 2.40 14.83 22.47
C TYR A 89 3.56 15.56 23.15
N GLN A 90 4.61 14.83 23.51
CA GLN A 90 5.85 15.39 24.03
C GLN A 90 6.78 15.68 22.84
N PHE A 91 7.20 16.93 22.68
CA PHE A 91 8.08 17.35 21.60
C PHE A 91 9.37 17.95 22.16
N ASP A 92 10.50 17.48 21.65
CA ASP A 92 11.82 18.02 21.99
C ASP A 92 12.24 19.17 21.05
N LYS A 93 11.46 19.41 19.98
CA LYS A 93 11.71 20.41 18.94
C LYS A 93 10.39 21.04 18.48
N LEU A 94 10.45 22.27 17.97
CA LEU A 94 9.30 22.97 17.40
C LEU A 94 8.65 22.15 16.28
N PHE A 95 7.32 22.18 16.21
CA PHE A 95 6.56 21.53 15.14
C PHE A 95 6.97 22.08 13.78
N ILE A 96 7.31 21.18 12.87
CA ILE A 96 7.34 21.48 11.44
C ILE A 96 6.00 20.98 10.89
N ARG A 97 5.20 21.91 10.37
CA ARG A 97 3.94 21.62 9.69
C ARG A 97 4.16 21.69 8.19
N HIS A 98 3.66 20.70 7.45
CA HIS A 98 3.36 20.86 6.03
C HIS A 98 1.83 20.91 5.92
N TRP A 99 1.31 22.00 5.35
CA TRP A 99 -0.06 22.54 5.32
C TRP A 99 -1.21 21.86 6.08
N ASP A 100 -1.38 20.54 6.10
CA ASP A 100 -2.51 19.85 6.77
C ASP A 100 -2.12 18.73 7.76
N GLU A 101 -0.83 18.45 7.98
CA GLU A 101 -0.40 17.35 8.85
C GLU A 101 0.74 17.73 9.81
N TYR A 102 0.66 17.22 11.04
CA TYR A 102 1.76 17.26 12.01
C TYR A 102 2.73 16.11 11.75
N MET A 103 4.03 16.39 11.72
CA MET A 103 5.03 15.31 11.67
C MET A 103 5.03 14.52 12.99
N THR A 104 4.42 13.34 12.99
CA THR A 104 4.30 12.48 14.19
C THR A 104 5.42 11.46 14.34
N GLY A 105 6.40 11.47 13.42
CA GLY A 105 7.58 10.60 13.44
C GLY A 105 7.70 9.62 12.27
N PRO A 106 6.61 8.96 11.81
CA PRO A 106 6.65 8.15 10.59
C PRO A 106 7.03 8.99 9.37
N ARG A 107 7.65 8.35 8.38
CA ARG A 107 8.06 8.96 7.11
C ARG A 107 7.67 8.04 5.97
N HIS A 108 7.36 8.60 4.81
CA HIS A 108 7.17 7.82 3.60
C HIS A 108 8.47 7.09 3.26
N HIS A 109 8.44 5.77 3.33
CA HIS A 109 9.56 4.91 2.98
C HIS A 109 9.18 4.06 1.76
N PRO A 110 9.99 4.07 0.70
CA PRO A 110 9.78 3.18 -0.43
C PRO A 110 10.24 1.77 -0.05
N PHE A 111 9.43 0.78 -0.41
CA PHE A 111 9.73 -0.64 -0.32
C PHE A 111 9.82 -1.24 -1.71
N LEU A 112 10.68 -2.24 -1.87
CA LEU A 112 10.78 -3.03 -3.09
C LEU A 112 10.38 -4.48 -2.84
N VAL A 113 9.63 -5.06 -3.78
CA VAL A 113 9.27 -6.48 -3.79
C VAL A 113 9.45 -7.10 -5.16
N LEU A 114 9.66 -8.41 -5.18
CA LEU A 114 9.51 -9.24 -6.37
C LEU A 114 8.05 -9.62 -6.57
N ILE A 115 7.60 -9.59 -7.83
CA ILE A 115 6.26 -10.01 -8.21
C ILE A 115 6.32 -11.05 -9.33
N GLU A 116 5.38 -11.99 -9.27
CA GLU A 116 5.24 -13.07 -10.25
C GLU A 116 3.80 -13.16 -10.72
N ARG A 117 3.62 -13.37 -12.02
CA ARG A 117 2.31 -13.58 -12.63
C ARG A 117 1.96 -15.06 -12.60
N GLN A 118 0.88 -15.39 -11.91
CA GLN A 118 0.36 -16.76 -11.85
C GLN A 118 -0.34 -17.17 -13.15
N SER A 119 -0.63 -18.47 -13.29
CA SER A 119 -1.34 -19.04 -14.46
C SER A 119 -2.74 -18.45 -14.66
N ASN A 120 -3.41 -18.04 -13.58
CA ASN A 120 -4.71 -17.34 -13.61
C ASN A 120 -4.58 -15.84 -13.98
N GLY A 121 -3.37 -15.36 -14.25
CA GLY A 121 -3.08 -13.97 -14.60
C GLY A 121 -3.00 -13.00 -13.41
N ILE A 122 -3.13 -13.49 -12.17
CA ILE A 122 -3.03 -12.69 -10.94
C ILE A 122 -1.57 -12.53 -10.54
N PHE A 123 -1.17 -11.31 -10.18
CA PHE A 123 0.14 -11.04 -9.60
C PHE A 123 0.18 -11.42 -8.13
N ARG A 124 1.28 -12.07 -7.73
CA ARG A 124 1.61 -12.34 -6.33
C ARG A 124 2.99 -11.82 -5.99
N PHE A 125 3.15 -11.48 -4.72
CA PHE A 125 4.42 -11.06 -4.16
C PHE A 125 5.22 -12.32 -3.85
N SER A 126 6.43 -12.43 -4.41
CA SER A 126 7.33 -13.57 -4.18
C SER A 126 8.48 -13.25 -3.22
N SER A 127 8.54 -12.01 -2.72
CA SER A 127 9.47 -11.61 -1.66
C SER A 127 8.77 -10.76 -0.60
N GLU A 128 9.39 -10.68 0.58
CA GLU A 128 9.02 -9.67 1.56
C GLU A 128 9.46 -8.26 1.10
N PRO A 129 8.78 -7.20 1.58
CA PRO A 129 9.20 -5.82 1.36
C PRO A 129 10.56 -5.55 2.00
N ILE A 130 11.50 -5.05 1.20
CA ILE A 130 12.81 -4.56 1.64
C ILE A 130 12.92 -3.05 1.46
#